data_AF-A0A923TRD2-F1
#
_entry.id   AF-A0A923TRD2-F1
#
_cell.length_a   1.000
_cell.length_b   1.000
_cell.length_c   1.000
_cell.angle_alpha   90.00
_cell.angle_beta   90.00
_cell.angle_gamma   90.00
#
_symmetry.space_group_name_H-M   'P 1'
#
loop_
_entity.id
_entity.type
_entity.pdbx_description
1 polymer ?
#
loop_
_entity_poly.entity_id
_entity_poly.type
_entity_poly.pdbx_seq_one_letter_code
_entity_poly.pdbx_strand_id
1 'polypeptide(L)'
;MPAAIPAEGGALAHAQALRERIVQGFAALPVPAEDALLNTLAATDPAGSRRLQSALAGRHWQSLPREWLKANWSSWCYLSAAGYRFYLPALLDAALAGFKGDAAFADTMAYLLNPSYWRLLNEGQDSVLAQQQSLFDASQYETVVLFLDFMFRHGGRPARANMALRHGWRHYLALPAIGTAVRWQREQVNWACPAPEPDLQPLVRQIETAFAHATCPPLSALCGSSAGDEPAELAIELSGLAWQTIAPSWLDQNSAALSFLTARGLCHFLPAFMRGDAMGLLQTDGPLFHLTHSGVIPLEERFECLSVAQCNATIAYLEFARAREADFNDLATESIDEAMERYWRPRLALT
;
A
#
# COMPACT_ATOMS: atom_id res chain seq x y z
N MET A 1 -15.41 -12.76 -7.78
CA MET A 1 -15.26 -12.37 -9.21
C MET A 1 -15.26 -10.86 -9.25
N PRO A 2 -14.24 -10.20 -9.81
CA PRO A 2 -14.25 -8.74 -9.92
C PRO A 2 -15.49 -8.32 -10.71
N ALA A 3 -16.20 -7.31 -10.23
CA ALA A 3 -17.35 -6.75 -10.93
C ALA A 3 -16.93 -6.38 -12.36
N ALA A 4 -17.77 -6.74 -13.35
CA ALA A 4 -17.50 -6.44 -14.75
C ALA A 4 -17.12 -4.95 -14.89
N ILE A 5 -15.94 -4.69 -15.45
CA ILE A 5 -15.47 -3.33 -15.73
C ILE A 5 -16.50 -2.70 -16.66
N PRO A 6 -17.20 -1.62 -16.26
CA PRO A 6 -18.18 -1.01 -17.13
C PRO A 6 -17.50 -0.53 -18.42
N ALA A 7 -18.25 -0.59 -19.53
CA ALA A 7 -17.76 -0.16 -20.84
C ALA A 7 -17.09 1.22 -20.77
N GLU A 8 -16.04 1.44 -21.56
CA GLU A 8 -15.16 2.62 -21.46
C GLU A 8 -15.87 3.98 -21.47
N GLY A 9 -17.00 4.08 -22.17
CA GLY A 9 -17.83 5.28 -22.19
C GLY A 9 -18.48 5.59 -20.84
N GLY A 10 -18.76 4.57 -20.02
CA GLY A 10 -19.30 4.72 -18.68
C GLY A 10 -18.32 5.38 -17.71
N ALA A 11 -17.03 5.05 -17.77
CA ALA A 11 -16.03 5.63 -16.87
C ALA A 11 -15.82 7.15 -17.12
N LEU A 12 -15.84 7.59 -18.38
CA LEU A 12 -15.72 9.02 -18.70
C LEU A 12 -16.95 9.82 -18.25
N ALA A 13 -18.15 9.28 -18.50
CA ALA A 13 -19.38 9.91 -18.03
C ALA A 13 -19.44 9.98 -16.49
N HIS A 14 -19.01 8.91 -15.80
CA HIS A 14 -18.92 8.89 -14.35
C HIS A 14 -17.91 9.92 -13.81
N ALA A 15 -16.73 10.02 -14.41
CA ALA A 15 -15.74 11.03 -14.05
C ALA A 15 -16.31 12.45 -14.21
N GLN A 16 -16.97 12.75 -15.33
CA GLN A 16 -17.55 14.06 -15.60
C GLN A 16 -18.66 14.41 -14.59
N ALA A 17 -19.57 13.48 -14.29
CA ALA A 17 -20.61 13.69 -13.29
C ALA A 17 -20.03 13.98 -11.90
N LEU A 18 -18.93 13.29 -11.53
CA LEU A 18 -18.25 13.52 -10.27
C LEU A 18 -17.55 14.88 -10.21
N ARG A 19 -16.95 15.33 -11.32
CA ARG A 19 -16.38 16.70 -11.43
C ARG A 19 -17.43 17.78 -11.21
N GLU A 20 -18.60 17.62 -11.82
CA GLU A 20 -19.73 18.53 -11.61
C GLU A 20 -20.17 18.56 -10.14
N ARG A 21 -20.23 17.39 -9.49
CA ARG A 21 -20.51 17.29 -8.06
C ARG A 21 -19.44 17.96 -7.19
N ILE A 22 -18.16 17.81 -7.53
CA ILE A 22 -17.06 18.52 -6.85
C ILE A 22 -17.24 20.03 -6.97
N VAL A 23 -17.54 20.55 -8.16
CA VAL A 23 -17.79 21.98 -8.34
C VAL A 23 -18.98 22.43 -7.48
N GLN A 24 -20.11 21.72 -7.53
CA GLN A 24 -21.31 22.08 -6.76
C GLN A 24 -21.07 22.04 -5.24
N GLY A 25 -20.37 21.02 -4.73
CA GLY A 25 -20.14 20.83 -3.29
C GLY A 25 -19.15 21.82 -2.67
N PHE A 26 -18.31 22.46 -3.48
CA PHE A 26 -17.22 23.31 -3.00
C PHE A 26 -17.21 24.74 -3.56
N ALA A 27 -18.10 25.09 -4.51
CA ALA A 27 -18.14 26.42 -5.13
C ALA A 27 -18.46 27.56 -4.15
N ALA A 28 -19.24 27.31 -3.10
CA ALA A 28 -19.68 28.34 -2.17
C ALA A 28 -18.71 28.60 -1.01
N LEU A 29 -17.52 27.97 -1.01
CA LEU A 29 -16.57 28.14 0.09
C LEU A 29 -15.90 29.52 0.02
N PRO A 30 -15.78 30.24 1.15
CA PRO A 30 -14.97 31.45 1.20
C PRO A 30 -13.49 31.10 1.03
N VAL A 31 -12.76 31.94 0.29
CA VAL A 31 -11.29 31.85 0.23
C VAL A 31 -10.74 32.00 1.65
N PRO A 32 -9.95 31.04 2.16
CA PRO A 32 -9.36 31.15 3.49
C PRO A 32 -8.43 32.36 3.58
N ALA A 33 -8.40 33.01 4.75
CA ALA A 33 -7.40 34.01 5.05
C ALA A 33 -5.98 33.42 4.96
N GLU A 34 -4.99 34.23 4.61
CA GLU A 34 -3.62 33.78 4.35
C GLU A 34 -3.00 33.07 5.57
N ASP A 35 -3.23 33.58 6.77
CA ASP A 35 -2.79 33.00 8.04
C ASP A 35 -3.54 31.72 8.43
N ALA A 36 -4.70 31.46 7.81
CA ALA A 36 -5.50 30.27 7.99
C ALA A 36 -5.18 29.16 6.96
N LEU A 37 -4.21 29.33 6.05
CA LEU A 37 -3.93 28.35 4.99
C LEU A 37 -3.16 27.11 5.47
N LEU A 38 -2.26 27.28 6.43
CA LEU A 38 -1.24 26.29 6.77
C LEU A 38 -1.48 25.66 8.16
N ASN A 39 -1.12 24.38 8.31
CA ASN A 39 -1.15 23.65 9.58
C ASN A 39 0.21 23.73 10.30
N THR A 40 0.35 23.00 11.39
CA THR A 40 1.57 22.95 12.20
C THR A 40 2.75 22.25 11.51
N LEU A 41 2.49 21.34 10.56
CA LEU A 41 3.57 20.69 9.77
C LEU A 41 4.31 21.69 8.89
N ALA A 42 3.70 22.82 8.53
CA ALA A 42 4.37 23.88 7.78
C ALA A 42 5.66 24.40 8.45
N ALA A 43 5.77 24.25 9.77
CA ALA A 43 6.95 24.65 10.53
C ALA A 43 8.19 23.76 10.27
N THR A 44 8.02 22.53 9.76
CA THR A 44 9.14 21.62 9.47
C THR A 44 9.83 21.93 8.14
N ASP A 45 9.14 22.62 7.23
CA ASP A 45 9.72 23.21 6.00
C ASP A 45 9.18 24.64 5.79
N PRO A 46 9.77 25.65 6.46
CA PRO A 46 9.35 27.04 6.32
C PRO A 46 9.49 27.59 4.90
N ALA A 47 10.40 27.04 4.09
CA ALA A 47 10.64 27.53 2.75
C ALA A 47 9.58 26.99 1.78
N GLY A 48 9.28 25.70 1.83
CA GLY A 48 8.19 25.09 1.05
C GLY A 48 6.83 25.63 1.43
N SER A 49 6.54 25.75 2.73
CA SER A 49 5.25 26.26 3.19
C SER A 49 5.00 27.72 2.80
N ARG A 50 6.01 28.60 2.87
CA ARG A 50 5.89 29.99 2.35
C ARG A 50 5.64 30.03 0.85
N ARG A 51 6.36 29.23 0.05
CA ARG A 51 6.12 29.14 -1.40
C ARG A 51 4.68 28.72 -1.69
N LEU A 52 4.19 27.75 -0.93
CA LEU A 52 2.82 27.26 -1.04
C LEU A 52 1.79 28.35 -0.71
N GLN A 53 1.97 29.01 0.43
CA GLN A 53 1.11 30.07 0.91
C GLN A 53 1.03 31.21 -0.10
N SER A 54 2.16 31.72 -0.58
CA SER A 54 2.18 32.79 -1.59
C SER A 54 1.54 32.36 -2.91
N ALA A 55 1.65 31.09 -3.30
CA ALA A 55 1.03 30.58 -4.52
C ALA A 55 -0.50 30.44 -4.41
N LEU A 56 -1.02 30.23 -3.19
CA LEU A 56 -2.44 30.02 -2.93
C LEU A 56 -3.17 31.30 -2.48
N ALA A 57 -2.51 32.20 -1.75
CA ALA A 57 -3.15 33.36 -1.13
C ALA A 57 -4.01 34.18 -2.11
N GLY A 58 -5.29 34.35 -1.75
CA GLY A 58 -6.27 35.10 -2.54
C GLY A 58 -6.74 34.43 -3.84
N ARG A 59 -6.27 33.22 -4.17
CA ARG A 59 -6.68 32.52 -5.39
C ARG A 59 -7.89 31.63 -5.15
N HIS A 60 -8.74 31.52 -6.16
CA HIS A 60 -9.80 30.52 -6.15
C HIS A 60 -9.23 29.16 -6.58
N TRP A 61 -9.70 28.05 -5.98
CA TRP A 61 -9.16 26.73 -6.28
C TRP A 61 -9.31 26.33 -7.75
N GLN A 62 -10.38 26.77 -8.42
CA GLN A 62 -10.63 26.51 -9.85
C GLN A 62 -9.67 27.23 -10.80
N SER A 63 -8.97 28.27 -10.34
CA SER A 63 -8.01 28.99 -11.18
C SER A 63 -6.61 28.38 -11.15
N LEU A 64 -6.38 27.35 -10.33
CA LEU A 64 -5.09 26.69 -10.22
C LEU A 64 -4.81 25.83 -11.46
N PRO A 65 -3.70 26.07 -12.19
CA PRO A 65 -3.38 25.27 -13.36
C PRO A 65 -3.10 23.81 -13.00
N ARG A 66 -3.58 22.87 -13.81
CA ARG A 66 -3.33 21.43 -13.62
C ARG A 66 -1.85 21.09 -13.50
N GLU A 67 -1.00 21.64 -14.35
CA GLU A 67 0.45 21.39 -14.29
C GLU A 67 1.07 21.91 -12.99
N TRP A 68 0.55 23.00 -12.43
CA TRP A 68 1.00 23.50 -11.13
C TRP A 68 0.57 22.55 -10.00
N LEU A 69 -0.67 22.05 -10.04
CA LEU A 69 -1.16 21.05 -9.08
C LEU A 69 -0.31 19.77 -9.11
N LYS A 70 0.03 19.30 -10.31
CA LYS A 70 0.93 18.14 -10.50
C LYS A 70 2.34 18.37 -9.95
N ALA A 71 2.86 19.59 -10.06
CA ALA A 71 4.18 19.91 -9.55
C ALA A 71 4.22 20.11 -8.02
N ASN A 72 3.08 20.40 -7.38
CA ASN A 72 3.03 20.84 -5.98
C ASN A 72 2.16 19.97 -5.05
N TRP A 73 1.58 18.86 -5.53
CA TRP A 73 0.65 18.04 -4.74
C TRP A 73 1.22 17.57 -3.40
N SER A 74 2.53 17.29 -3.33
CA SER A 74 3.18 16.80 -2.11
C SER A 74 3.18 17.83 -0.98
N SER A 75 3.06 19.12 -1.31
CA SER A 75 3.00 20.21 -0.32
C SER A 75 1.64 20.34 0.35
N TRP A 76 0.62 19.59 -0.07
CA TRP A 76 -0.72 19.65 0.53
C TRP A 76 -0.78 19.11 1.95
N CYS A 77 0.23 18.34 2.38
CA CYS A 77 0.40 17.96 3.77
C CYS A 77 0.56 19.19 4.69
N TYR A 78 0.93 20.37 4.17
CA TYR A 78 1.04 21.61 4.94
C TYR A 78 -0.29 22.35 5.13
N LEU A 79 -1.38 21.95 4.46
CA LEU A 79 -2.63 22.70 4.54
C LEU A 79 -3.34 22.50 5.88
N SER A 80 -3.86 23.60 6.43
CA SER A 80 -4.81 23.60 7.57
C SER A 80 -6.13 22.93 7.19
N ALA A 81 -7.05 22.78 8.14
CA ALA A 81 -8.41 22.35 7.83
C ALA A 81 -9.12 23.26 6.81
N ALA A 82 -8.96 24.57 6.94
CA ALA A 82 -9.59 25.53 6.03
C ALA A 82 -8.94 25.51 4.65
N GLY A 83 -7.60 25.50 4.59
CA GLY A 83 -6.84 25.39 3.35
C GLY A 83 -7.12 24.08 2.62
N TYR A 84 -7.11 22.96 3.34
CA TYR A 84 -7.32 21.63 2.77
C TYR A 84 -8.74 21.49 2.21
N ARG A 85 -9.76 21.88 2.99
CA ARG A 85 -11.16 21.89 2.53
C ARG A 85 -11.36 22.75 1.27
N PHE A 86 -10.72 23.92 1.18
CA PHE A 86 -10.88 24.83 0.05
C PHE A 86 -10.13 24.36 -1.21
N TYR A 87 -8.90 23.83 -1.08
CA TYR A 87 -8.04 23.51 -2.23
C TYR A 87 -8.04 22.04 -2.67
N LEU A 88 -8.48 21.10 -1.82
CA LEU A 88 -8.61 19.68 -2.21
C LEU A 88 -9.42 19.49 -3.51
N PRO A 89 -10.56 20.17 -3.75
CA PRO A 89 -11.36 20.05 -4.97
C PRO A 89 -10.55 20.25 -6.27
N ALA A 90 -9.56 21.13 -6.26
CA ALA A 90 -8.71 21.37 -7.42
C ALA A 90 -7.93 20.12 -7.83
N LEU A 91 -7.40 19.37 -6.86
CA LEU A 91 -6.70 18.12 -7.12
C LEU A 91 -7.64 17.02 -7.61
N LEU A 92 -8.81 16.89 -6.97
CA LEU A 92 -9.78 15.86 -7.34
C LEU A 92 -10.29 16.11 -8.77
N ASP A 93 -10.62 17.34 -9.11
CA ASP A 93 -11.03 17.72 -10.47
C ASP A 93 -9.92 17.47 -11.49
N ALA A 94 -8.69 17.87 -11.18
CA ALA A 94 -7.55 17.69 -12.07
C ALA A 94 -7.22 16.21 -12.30
N ALA A 95 -7.34 15.36 -11.27
CA ALA A 95 -7.17 13.91 -11.39
C ALA A 95 -8.26 13.29 -12.27
N LEU A 96 -9.54 13.66 -12.07
CA LEU A 96 -10.65 13.17 -12.88
C LEU A 96 -10.61 13.68 -14.32
N ALA A 97 -10.13 14.90 -14.56
CA ALA A 97 -9.92 15.40 -15.91
C ALA A 97 -8.81 14.64 -16.65
N GLY A 98 -7.86 14.08 -15.90
CA GLY A 98 -6.65 13.43 -16.40
C GLY A 98 -6.62 11.91 -16.35
N PHE A 99 -7.57 11.24 -15.70
CA PHE A 99 -7.36 9.86 -15.21
C PHE A 99 -6.97 8.84 -16.29
N LYS A 100 -7.42 9.01 -17.54
CA LYS A 100 -7.01 8.14 -18.67
C LYS A 100 -5.65 8.51 -19.27
N GLY A 101 -5.33 9.80 -19.37
CA GLY A 101 -4.10 10.28 -19.99
C GLY A 101 -2.93 10.42 -19.01
N ASP A 102 -3.20 10.32 -17.72
CA ASP A 102 -2.26 10.60 -16.64
C ASP A 102 -2.64 9.79 -15.38
N ALA A 103 -2.68 8.47 -15.54
CA ALA A 103 -3.06 7.55 -14.48
C ALA A 103 -2.16 7.71 -13.24
N ALA A 104 -0.88 8.02 -13.43
CA ALA A 104 0.08 8.26 -12.35
C ALA A 104 -0.31 9.43 -11.45
N PHE A 105 -0.78 10.56 -12.01
CA PHE A 105 -1.27 11.66 -11.19
C PHE A 105 -2.55 11.29 -10.44
N ALA A 106 -3.49 10.61 -11.10
CA ALA A 106 -4.74 10.19 -10.47
C ALA A 106 -4.49 9.21 -9.30
N ASP A 107 -3.62 8.22 -9.50
CA ASP A 107 -3.22 7.27 -8.45
C ASP A 107 -2.51 7.98 -7.28
N THR A 108 -1.67 8.98 -7.57
CA THR A 108 -1.03 9.82 -6.55
C THR A 108 -2.08 10.58 -5.72
N MET A 109 -3.21 11.01 -6.32
CA MET A 109 -4.27 11.66 -5.54
C MET A 109 -5.00 10.68 -4.62
N ALA A 110 -5.20 9.44 -5.03
CA ALA A 110 -5.71 8.40 -4.12
C ALA A 110 -4.73 8.15 -2.96
N TYR A 111 -3.42 8.18 -3.23
CA TYR A 111 -2.38 8.05 -2.21
C TYR A 111 -2.37 9.26 -1.23
N LEU A 112 -2.50 10.50 -1.72
CA LEU A 112 -2.53 11.69 -0.88
C LEU A 112 -3.69 11.71 0.13
N LEU A 113 -4.77 11.00 -0.17
CA LEU A 113 -5.95 10.85 0.68
C LEU A 113 -5.80 9.75 1.74
N ASN A 114 -4.70 9.01 1.74
CA ASN A 114 -4.37 8.06 2.81
C ASN A 114 -4.00 8.81 4.10
N PRO A 115 -4.30 8.22 5.26
CA PRO A 115 -3.66 8.65 6.50
C PRO A 115 -2.15 8.35 6.47
N SER A 116 -1.39 9.04 7.31
CA SER A 116 -0.05 8.60 7.67
C SER A 116 -0.14 7.30 8.46
N TYR A 117 0.32 6.22 7.85
CA TYR A 117 0.39 4.91 8.48
C TYR A 117 1.38 4.88 9.64
N TRP A 118 2.45 5.68 9.59
CA TRP A 118 3.35 5.85 10.72
C TRP A 118 2.61 6.40 11.95
N ARG A 119 1.76 7.42 11.77
CA ARG A 119 0.94 7.95 12.88
C ARG A 119 -0.11 6.94 13.34
N LEU A 120 -0.78 6.24 12.42
CA LEU A 120 -1.71 5.18 12.80
C LEU A 120 -1.03 4.08 13.64
N LEU A 121 0.17 3.67 13.24
CA LEU A 121 0.93 2.63 13.93
C LEU A 121 1.40 3.09 15.32
N ASN A 122 1.95 4.31 15.43
CA ASN A 122 2.64 4.78 16.64
C ASN A 122 1.73 5.59 17.58
N GLU A 123 0.76 6.33 17.04
CA GLU A 123 -0.14 7.23 17.77
C GLU A 123 -1.58 6.68 17.85
N GLY A 124 -1.91 5.62 17.10
CA GLY A 124 -3.25 5.02 17.03
C GLY A 124 -4.26 5.81 16.20
N GLN A 125 -3.87 6.99 15.71
CA GLN A 125 -4.68 7.90 14.91
C GLN A 125 -3.81 8.82 14.08
N ASP A 126 -4.33 9.31 12.95
CA ASP A 126 -3.72 10.42 12.21
C ASP A 126 -4.42 11.72 12.58
N SER A 127 -3.87 12.42 13.58
CA SER A 127 -4.42 13.68 14.07
C SER A 127 -4.38 14.80 13.02
N VAL A 128 -3.44 14.76 12.07
CA VAL A 128 -3.32 15.77 11.02
C VAL A 128 -4.43 15.58 10.00
N LEU A 129 -4.63 14.36 9.50
CA LEU A 129 -5.73 14.07 8.58
C LEU A 129 -7.08 14.34 9.25
N ALA A 130 -7.26 13.92 10.51
CA ALA A 130 -8.47 14.19 11.27
C ALA A 130 -8.74 15.70 11.41
N GLN A 131 -7.70 16.50 11.67
CA GLN A 131 -7.82 17.96 11.67
C GLN A 131 -8.20 18.49 10.28
N GLN A 132 -7.57 18.03 9.21
CA GLN A 132 -7.86 18.46 7.84
C GLN A 132 -9.32 18.17 7.43
N GLN A 133 -9.86 17.03 7.87
CA GLN A 133 -11.24 16.62 7.62
C GLN A 133 -12.27 17.34 8.50
N SER A 134 -11.86 17.96 9.61
CA SER A 134 -12.77 18.48 10.65
C SER A 134 -13.77 19.55 10.19
N LEU A 135 -13.49 20.24 9.08
CA LEU A 135 -14.38 21.28 8.53
C LEU A 135 -15.27 20.79 7.39
N PHE A 136 -15.15 19.53 6.97
CA PHE A 136 -15.99 18.97 5.90
C PHE A 136 -17.42 18.80 6.40
N ASP A 137 -18.39 19.26 5.60
CA ASP A 137 -19.77 18.82 5.78
C ASP A 137 -19.99 17.42 5.17
N ALA A 138 -21.17 16.85 5.42
CA ALA A 138 -21.51 15.51 4.95
C ALA A 138 -21.43 15.38 3.41
N SER A 139 -21.85 16.41 2.67
CA SER A 139 -21.87 16.38 1.19
C SER A 139 -20.44 16.42 0.63
N GLN A 140 -19.57 17.23 1.22
CA GLN A 140 -18.16 17.32 0.84
C GLN A 140 -17.42 16.02 1.15
N TYR A 141 -17.65 15.45 2.33
CA TYR A 141 -17.07 14.17 2.70
C TYR A 141 -17.51 13.05 1.76
N GLU A 142 -18.81 12.94 1.48
CA GLU A 142 -19.36 11.98 0.52
C GLU A 142 -18.72 12.13 -0.87
N THR A 143 -18.50 13.38 -1.31
CA THR A 143 -17.85 13.66 -2.59
C THR A 143 -16.42 13.10 -2.66
N VAL A 144 -15.64 13.21 -1.58
CA VAL A 144 -14.29 12.59 -1.52
C VAL A 144 -14.37 11.06 -1.52
N VAL A 145 -15.33 10.48 -0.79
CA VAL A 145 -15.54 9.02 -0.79
C VAL A 145 -15.93 8.50 -2.17
N LEU A 146 -16.77 9.23 -2.91
CA LEU A 146 -17.13 8.87 -4.29
C LEU A 146 -15.95 9.01 -5.26
N PHE A 147 -15.07 9.99 -5.05
CA PHE A 147 -13.79 10.05 -5.76
C PHE A 147 -12.93 8.83 -5.48
N LEU A 148 -12.79 8.41 -4.23
CA LEU A 148 -12.03 7.21 -3.89
C LEU A 148 -12.68 5.94 -4.46
N ASP A 149 -14.01 5.81 -4.45
CA ASP A 149 -14.70 4.68 -5.11
C ASP A 149 -14.46 4.67 -6.63
N PHE A 150 -14.49 5.85 -7.27
CA PHE A 150 -14.14 6.00 -8.68
C PHE A 150 -12.71 5.51 -8.93
N MET A 151 -11.73 5.98 -8.16
CA MET A 151 -10.33 5.56 -8.28
C MET A 151 -10.13 4.08 -7.97
N PHE A 152 -10.92 3.52 -7.05
CA PHE A 152 -10.91 2.09 -6.75
C PHE A 152 -11.42 1.24 -7.93
N ARG A 153 -12.41 1.71 -8.68
CA ARG A 153 -13.00 0.96 -9.82
C ARG A 153 -12.29 1.20 -11.15
N HIS A 154 -11.70 2.39 -11.32
CA HIS A 154 -11.23 2.88 -12.62
C HIS A 154 -9.79 3.37 -12.61
N GLY A 155 -9.15 3.49 -11.44
CA GLY A 155 -7.75 3.87 -11.30
C GLY A 155 -6.78 2.74 -11.67
N GLY A 156 -5.50 3.09 -11.78
CA GLY A 156 -4.44 2.12 -12.06
C GLY A 156 -4.05 1.32 -10.83
N ARG A 157 -4.26 1.89 -9.62
CA ARG A 157 -3.88 1.28 -8.34
C ARG A 157 -5.06 1.22 -7.36
N PRO A 158 -5.98 0.25 -7.52
CA PRO A 158 -7.17 0.14 -6.67
C PRO A 158 -6.83 -0.01 -5.18
N ALA A 159 -5.71 -0.65 -4.85
CA ALA A 159 -5.24 -0.81 -3.47
C ALA A 159 -5.13 0.53 -2.72
N ARG A 160 -4.58 1.57 -3.36
CA ARG A 160 -4.38 2.87 -2.70
C ARG A 160 -5.71 3.53 -2.34
N ALA A 161 -6.67 3.51 -3.25
CA ALA A 161 -8.02 4.02 -2.98
C ALA A 161 -8.76 3.19 -1.93
N ASN A 162 -8.64 1.86 -1.96
CA ASN A 162 -9.19 0.96 -0.95
C ASN A 162 -8.67 1.28 0.45
N MET A 163 -7.37 1.55 0.56
CA MET A 163 -6.73 1.87 1.83
C MET A 163 -7.19 3.23 2.37
N ALA A 164 -7.30 4.25 1.51
CA ALA A 164 -7.84 5.55 1.90
C ALA A 164 -9.26 5.42 2.43
N LEU A 165 -10.12 4.66 1.75
CA LEU A 165 -11.50 4.38 2.19
C LEU A 165 -11.55 3.71 3.56
N ARG A 166 -10.70 2.72 3.80
CA ARG A 166 -10.70 1.91 5.03
C ARG A 166 -10.11 2.63 6.23
N HIS A 167 -9.04 3.39 6.03
CA HIS A 167 -8.25 3.93 7.13
C HIS A 167 -8.46 5.43 7.33
N GLY A 168 -8.63 6.20 6.26
CA GLY A 168 -8.78 7.66 6.32
C GLY A 168 -10.22 8.15 6.26
N TRP A 169 -11.10 7.45 5.52
CA TRP A 169 -12.42 7.96 5.14
C TRP A 169 -13.60 7.10 5.61
N ARG A 170 -13.39 6.29 6.67
CA ARG A 170 -14.39 5.32 7.16
C ARG A 170 -15.49 5.91 8.05
N HIS A 171 -15.41 7.16 8.50
CA HIS A 171 -16.28 7.69 9.54
C HIS A 171 -17.77 7.83 9.13
N TYR A 172 -18.06 7.76 7.83
CA TYR A 172 -19.42 7.70 7.27
C TYR A 172 -19.70 6.33 6.66
N LEU A 173 -19.71 5.29 7.52
CA LEU A 173 -19.84 3.86 7.16
C LEU A 173 -21.08 3.48 6.33
N ALA A 174 -22.07 4.36 6.22
CA ALA A 174 -23.29 4.09 5.45
C ALA A 174 -23.06 4.13 3.92
N LEU A 175 -21.90 4.57 3.45
CA LEU A 175 -21.62 4.69 2.02
C LEU A 175 -21.28 3.31 1.40
N PRO A 176 -21.97 2.89 0.32
CA PRO A 176 -21.72 1.62 -0.37
C PRO A 176 -20.26 1.41 -0.83
N ALA A 177 -19.54 2.50 -1.09
CA ALA A 177 -18.13 2.51 -1.45
C ALA A 177 -17.25 1.81 -0.39
N ILE A 178 -17.42 2.16 0.89
CA ILE A 178 -16.64 1.58 1.99
C ILE A 178 -16.94 0.09 2.12
N GLY A 179 -18.21 -0.30 2.02
CA GLY A 179 -18.60 -1.70 2.04
C GLY A 179 -18.00 -2.51 0.87
N THR A 180 -17.84 -1.88 -0.31
CA THR A 180 -17.20 -2.49 -1.47
C THR A 180 -15.71 -2.70 -1.25
N ALA A 181 -15.00 -1.68 -0.76
CA ALA A 181 -13.59 -1.73 -0.38
C ALA A 181 -13.31 -2.86 0.65
N VAL A 182 -14.10 -2.90 1.73
CA VAL A 182 -13.98 -3.94 2.76
C VAL A 182 -14.23 -5.35 2.21
N ARG A 183 -15.23 -5.53 1.34
CA ARG A 183 -15.48 -6.84 0.70
C ARG A 183 -14.32 -7.25 -0.20
N TRP A 184 -13.81 -6.33 -1.02
CA TRP A 184 -12.68 -6.59 -1.89
C TRP A 184 -11.45 -7.01 -1.09
N GLN A 185 -11.09 -6.28 -0.02
CA GLN A 185 -9.99 -6.69 0.85
C GLN A 185 -10.23 -8.09 1.43
N ARG A 186 -11.44 -8.37 1.92
CA ARG A 186 -11.79 -9.68 2.45
C ARG A 186 -11.60 -10.80 1.43
N GLU A 187 -11.93 -10.57 0.16
CA GLU A 187 -11.69 -11.54 -0.92
C GLU A 187 -10.20 -11.76 -1.17
N GLN A 188 -9.37 -10.73 -1.02
CA GLN A 188 -7.91 -10.83 -1.16
C GLN A 188 -7.25 -11.59 0.01
N VAL A 189 -7.78 -11.48 1.23
CA VAL A 189 -7.16 -12.07 2.43
C VAL A 189 -7.86 -13.35 2.94
N ASN A 190 -8.96 -13.76 2.31
CA ASN A 190 -9.62 -15.06 2.50
C ASN A 190 -9.62 -15.87 1.20
N TRP A 191 -8.51 -15.78 0.47
CA TRP A 191 -8.32 -16.49 -0.78
C TRP A 191 -8.08 -17.98 -0.53
N ALA A 192 -8.79 -18.81 -1.29
CA ALA A 192 -8.60 -20.25 -1.28
C ALA A 192 -7.47 -20.62 -2.26
N CYS A 193 -6.35 -21.08 -1.73
CA CYS A 193 -5.22 -21.52 -2.55
C CYS A 193 -5.62 -22.72 -3.41
N PRO A 194 -5.39 -22.69 -4.75
CA PRO A 194 -5.59 -23.86 -5.59
C PRO A 194 -4.59 -24.95 -5.19
N ALA A 195 -4.91 -26.19 -5.56
CA ALA A 195 -3.96 -27.29 -5.41
C ALA A 195 -2.72 -27.02 -6.30
N PRO A 196 -1.50 -27.27 -5.80
CA PRO A 196 -0.30 -27.17 -6.61
C PRO A 196 -0.27 -28.27 -7.69
N GLU A 197 0.53 -28.06 -8.73
CA GLU A 197 0.85 -29.10 -9.71
C GLU A 197 1.49 -30.32 -9.02
N PRO A 198 1.31 -31.55 -9.55
CA PRO A 198 1.74 -32.78 -8.86
C PRO A 198 3.23 -32.82 -8.49
N ASP A 199 4.08 -32.24 -9.32
CA ASP A 199 5.53 -32.13 -9.12
C ASP A 199 5.92 -31.09 -8.07
N LEU A 200 5.13 -30.02 -7.92
CA LEU A 200 5.30 -28.98 -6.89
C LEU A 200 4.69 -29.38 -5.53
N GLN A 201 3.78 -30.35 -5.51
CA GLN A 201 3.07 -30.77 -4.31
C GLN A 201 3.98 -31.13 -3.11
N PRO A 202 5.12 -31.84 -3.29
CA PRO A 202 6.04 -32.12 -2.19
C PRO A 202 6.63 -30.85 -1.56
N LEU A 203 7.10 -29.91 -2.40
CA LEU A 203 7.69 -28.64 -1.94
C LEU A 203 6.65 -27.78 -1.20
N VAL A 204 5.46 -27.60 -1.79
CA VAL A 204 4.39 -26.81 -1.17
C VAL A 204 3.96 -27.43 0.16
N ARG A 205 3.81 -28.76 0.23
CA ARG A 205 3.49 -29.44 1.49
C ARG A 205 4.58 -29.26 2.54
N GLN A 206 5.86 -29.28 2.15
CA GLN A 206 6.97 -29.06 3.07
C GLN A 206 6.93 -27.65 3.65
N ILE A 207 6.71 -26.63 2.81
CA ILE A 207 6.53 -25.23 3.25
C ILE A 207 5.33 -25.13 4.20
N GLU A 208 4.17 -25.68 3.83
CA GLU A 208 2.95 -25.62 4.65
C GLU A 208 3.12 -26.31 6.00
N THR A 209 3.76 -27.48 6.03
CA THR A 209 4.01 -28.23 7.27
C THR A 209 4.98 -27.50 8.18
N ALA A 210 6.09 -26.98 7.64
CA ALA A 210 7.11 -26.31 8.42
C ALA A 210 6.60 -25.00 9.06
N PHE A 211 5.68 -24.30 8.38
CA PHE A 211 5.15 -23.01 8.84
C PHE A 211 3.71 -23.10 9.39
N ALA A 212 3.15 -24.30 9.56
CA ALA A 212 1.76 -24.51 10.02
C ALA A 212 1.45 -23.82 11.35
N HIS A 213 2.45 -23.71 12.23
CA HIS A 213 2.33 -23.15 13.58
C HIS A 213 2.95 -21.75 13.72
N ALA A 214 3.38 -21.12 12.61
CA ALA A 214 3.94 -19.77 12.64
C ALA A 214 2.89 -18.77 13.12
N THR A 215 3.10 -18.19 14.31
CA THR A 215 2.14 -17.25 14.91
C THR A 215 2.33 -15.85 14.34
N CYS A 216 1.25 -15.20 13.89
CA CYS A 216 1.31 -13.79 13.48
C CYS A 216 1.69 -12.94 14.69
N PRO A 217 2.80 -12.18 14.65
CA PRO A 217 3.13 -11.28 15.73
C PRO A 217 2.11 -10.13 15.82
N PRO A 218 1.97 -9.48 16.99
CA PRO A 218 1.14 -8.28 17.10
C PRO A 218 1.67 -7.16 16.20
N LEU A 219 0.83 -6.19 15.86
CA LEU A 219 1.17 -5.05 15.00
C LEU A 219 2.48 -4.34 15.42
N SER A 220 2.68 -4.12 16.72
CA SER A 220 3.89 -3.48 17.28
C SER A 220 5.18 -4.27 17.06
N ALA A 221 5.09 -5.54 16.68
CA ALA A 221 6.23 -6.41 16.39
C ALA A 221 6.27 -6.85 14.92
N LEU A 222 5.44 -6.27 14.03
CA LEU A 222 5.49 -6.52 12.59
C LEU A 222 6.44 -5.58 11.86
N CYS A 223 6.42 -4.29 12.21
CA CYS A 223 7.19 -3.26 11.53
C CYS A 223 8.64 -3.21 12.04
N GLY A 224 9.60 -3.59 11.21
CA GLY A 224 11.04 -3.59 11.50
C GLY A 224 11.78 -2.32 11.07
N SER A 225 11.09 -1.34 10.47
CA SER A 225 11.69 -0.09 10.01
C SER A 225 10.81 1.11 10.36
N SER A 226 11.44 2.21 10.79
CA SER A 226 10.78 3.51 10.98
C SER A 226 11.06 4.48 9.83
N ALA A 227 11.67 4.01 8.74
CA ALA A 227 12.05 4.85 7.61
C ALA A 227 10.85 5.14 6.70
N GLY A 228 10.16 6.24 6.99
CA GLY A 228 8.99 6.68 6.22
C GLY A 228 7.69 5.97 6.60
N ASP A 229 6.68 6.13 5.76
CA ASP A 229 5.30 5.68 6.03
C ASP A 229 5.05 4.24 5.53
N GLU A 230 5.75 3.83 4.46
CA GLU A 230 5.58 2.54 3.78
C GLU A 230 5.80 1.32 4.71
N PRO A 231 6.82 1.26 5.58
CA PRO A 231 6.95 0.15 6.54
C PRO A 231 5.72 -0.02 7.43
N ALA A 232 5.18 1.09 7.94
CA ALA A 232 4.01 1.09 8.81
C ALA A 232 2.74 0.71 8.04
N GLU A 233 2.63 1.18 6.78
CA GLU A 233 1.56 0.82 5.85
C GLU A 233 1.46 -0.69 5.68
N LEU A 234 2.58 -1.32 5.32
CA LEU A 234 2.66 -2.76 5.06
C LEU A 234 2.39 -3.57 6.34
N ALA A 235 2.90 -3.11 7.49
CA ALA A 235 2.64 -3.75 8.78
C ALA A 235 1.15 -3.70 9.16
N ILE A 236 0.46 -2.58 8.91
CA ILE A 236 -0.98 -2.42 9.16
C ILE A 236 -1.78 -3.31 8.21
N GLU A 237 -1.46 -3.34 6.93
CA GLU A 237 -2.22 -4.13 5.94
C GLU A 237 -2.05 -5.64 6.11
N LEU A 238 -0.91 -6.09 6.64
CA LEU A 238 -0.66 -7.50 6.95
C LEU A 238 -1.13 -7.92 8.35
N SER A 239 -1.42 -6.96 9.24
CA SER A 239 -1.70 -7.28 10.64
C SER A 239 -2.90 -8.20 10.84
N GLY A 240 -2.68 -9.29 11.58
CA GLY A 240 -3.72 -10.26 11.93
C GLY A 240 -4.19 -11.15 10.78
N LEU A 241 -3.54 -11.07 9.61
CA LEU A 241 -3.84 -11.98 8.50
C LEU A 241 -3.21 -13.35 8.75
N ALA A 242 -3.89 -14.40 8.28
CA ALA A 242 -3.32 -15.73 8.21
C ALA A 242 -2.60 -15.90 6.86
N TRP A 243 -1.30 -16.19 6.88
CA TRP A 243 -0.49 -16.29 5.66
C TRP A 243 -1.07 -17.29 4.63
N GLN A 244 -1.77 -18.33 5.09
CA GLN A 244 -2.36 -19.38 4.25
C GLN A 244 -3.49 -18.88 3.34
N THR A 245 -4.14 -17.76 3.69
CA THR A 245 -5.35 -17.27 3.01
C THR A 245 -5.10 -16.00 2.21
N ILE A 246 -3.85 -15.56 2.08
CA ILE A 246 -3.51 -14.35 1.33
C ILE A 246 -3.42 -14.68 -0.17
N ALA A 247 -4.12 -13.90 -0.99
CA ALA A 247 -4.06 -13.99 -2.44
C ALA A 247 -2.66 -13.57 -2.97
N PRO A 248 -2.15 -14.23 -4.02
CA PRO A 248 -0.90 -13.83 -4.69
C PRO A 248 -0.91 -12.36 -5.13
N SER A 249 -2.02 -11.86 -5.67
CA SER A 249 -2.16 -10.46 -6.07
C SER A 249 -2.05 -9.47 -4.90
N TRP A 250 -2.40 -9.89 -3.68
CA TRP A 250 -2.20 -9.09 -2.48
C TRP A 250 -0.72 -9.09 -2.07
N LEU A 251 -0.05 -10.24 -2.16
CA LEU A 251 1.39 -10.34 -1.90
C LEU A 251 2.19 -9.48 -2.88
N ASP A 252 1.87 -9.50 -4.17
CA ASP A 252 2.52 -8.65 -5.18
C ASP A 252 2.38 -7.16 -4.89
N GLN A 253 1.19 -6.73 -4.45
CA GLN A 253 0.93 -5.33 -4.08
C GLN A 253 1.71 -4.90 -2.82
N ASN A 254 2.08 -5.87 -1.98
CA ASN A 254 2.77 -5.67 -0.72
C ASN A 254 4.17 -6.33 -0.72
N SER A 255 4.79 -6.52 -1.88
CA SER A 255 6.06 -7.26 -2.02
C SER A 255 7.20 -6.61 -1.25
N ALA A 256 7.19 -5.27 -1.16
CA ALA A 256 8.12 -4.50 -0.35
C ALA A 256 8.05 -4.84 1.16
N ALA A 257 7.00 -5.51 1.65
CA ALA A 257 6.88 -5.92 3.04
C ALA A 257 8.06 -6.80 3.48
N LEU A 258 8.58 -7.65 2.59
CA LEU A 258 9.71 -8.50 2.93
C LEU A 258 10.92 -7.67 3.39
N SER A 259 11.13 -6.47 2.85
CA SER A 259 12.21 -5.55 3.27
C SER A 259 12.03 -4.92 4.65
N PHE A 260 10.80 -4.81 5.13
CA PHE A 260 10.47 -4.00 6.30
C PHE A 260 9.92 -4.81 7.48
N LEU A 261 9.53 -6.07 7.27
CA LEU A 261 9.07 -6.94 8.35
C LEU A 261 10.22 -7.26 9.33
N THR A 262 9.89 -7.36 10.62
CA THR A 262 10.81 -7.94 11.63
C THR A 262 11.09 -9.41 11.34
N ALA A 263 12.09 -10.01 11.99
CA ALA A 263 12.35 -11.44 11.88
C ALA A 263 11.12 -12.32 12.23
N ARG A 264 10.30 -11.88 13.19
CA ARG A 264 9.03 -12.56 13.52
C ARG A 264 7.97 -12.38 12.44
N GLY A 265 7.86 -11.18 11.86
CA GLY A 265 6.97 -10.90 10.74
C GLY A 265 7.33 -11.72 9.51
N LEU A 266 8.62 -11.81 9.18
CA LEU A 266 9.15 -12.66 8.12
C LEU A 266 8.86 -14.13 8.37
N CYS A 267 9.13 -14.64 9.59
CA CYS A 267 8.82 -16.02 9.96
C CYS A 267 7.34 -16.37 9.71
N HIS A 268 6.42 -15.42 9.90
CA HIS A 268 5.00 -15.64 9.63
C HIS A 268 4.60 -15.52 8.14
N PHE A 269 5.06 -14.48 7.42
CA PHE A 269 4.58 -14.19 6.07
C PHE A 269 5.43 -14.76 4.92
N LEU A 270 6.71 -15.06 5.15
CA LEU A 270 7.60 -15.70 4.16
C LEU A 270 6.98 -16.95 3.47
N PRO A 271 6.32 -17.90 4.16
CA PRO A 271 5.74 -19.07 3.49
C PRO A 271 4.67 -18.71 2.45
N ALA A 272 3.94 -17.61 2.60
CA ALA A 272 2.97 -17.17 1.60
C ALA A 272 3.67 -16.76 0.29
N PHE A 273 4.79 -16.03 0.40
CA PHE A 273 5.60 -15.64 -0.75
C PHE A 273 6.30 -16.84 -1.40
N MET A 274 6.91 -17.74 -0.61
CA MET A 274 7.56 -18.94 -1.16
C MET A 274 6.56 -19.85 -1.87
N ARG A 275 5.37 -20.05 -1.29
CA ARG A 275 4.30 -20.84 -1.91
C ARG A 275 3.80 -20.18 -3.20
N GLY A 276 3.53 -18.87 -3.16
CA GLY A 276 3.08 -18.12 -4.33
C GLY A 276 4.09 -18.17 -5.48
N ASP A 277 5.36 -17.98 -5.18
CA ASP A 277 6.45 -18.02 -6.17
C ASP A 277 6.66 -19.43 -6.74
N ALA A 278 6.69 -20.45 -5.87
CA ALA A 278 6.86 -21.83 -6.30
C ALA A 278 5.75 -22.29 -7.25
N MET A 279 4.53 -21.81 -7.03
CA MET A 279 3.36 -22.10 -7.87
C MET A 279 3.24 -21.17 -9.10
N GLY A 280 4.20 -20.26 -9.35
CA GLY A 280 4.15 -19.33 -10.47
C GLY A 280 2.99 -18.33 -10.41
N LEU A 281 2.50 -18.02 -9.20
CA LEU A 281 1.33 -17.16 -9.00
C LEU A 281 1.67 -15.69 -8.75
N LEU A 282 2.92 -15.38 -8.40
CA LEU A 282 3.39 -14.01 -8.20
C LEU A 282 3.77 -13.37 -9.54
N GLN A 283 3.56 -12.06 -9.64
CA GLN A 283 3.97 -11.23 -10.78
C GLN A 283 5.24 -10.40 -10.49
N THR A 284 5.63 -10.31 -9.21
CA THR A 284 6.85 -9.63 -8.74
C THR A 284 8.01 -10.63 -8.53
N ASP A 285 9.23 -10.14 -8.26
CA ASP A 285 10.47 -10.94 -8.13
C ASP A 285 10.53 -11.94 -6.94
N GLY A 286 9.37 -12.28 -6.36
CA GLY A 286 9.23 -13.29 -5.32
C GLY A 286 10.06 -13.01 -4.06
N PRO A 287 10.25 -14.01 -3.18
CA PRO A 287 11.09 -13.86 -2.00
C PRO A 287 12.59 -14.08 -2.29
N LEU A 288 12.97 -14.44 -3.53
CA LEU A 288 14.33 -14.92 -3.85
C LEU A 288 15.41 -13.90 -3.47
N PHE A 289 15.25 -12.65 -3.90
CA PHE A 289 16.19 -11.57 -3.56
C PHE A 289 16.40 -11.44 -2.04
N HIS A 290 15.32 -11.52 -1.27
CA HIS A 290 15.35 -11.38 0.19
C HIS A 290 15.95 -12.58 0.93
N LEU A 291 16.00 -13.74 0.28
CA LEU A 291 16.59 -14.96 0.83
C LEU A 291 18.07 -15.12 0.48
N THR A 292 18.55 -14.41 -0.54
CA THR A 292 19.94 -14.48 -1.01
C THR A 292 20.77 -13.25 -0.69
N HIS A 293 20.13 -12.09 -0.51
CA HIS A 293 20.83 -10.83 -0.26
C HIS A 293 20.58 -10.30 1.16
N SER A 294 21.64 -9.83 1.81
CA SER A 294 21.60 -9.27 3.16
C SER A 294 21.19 -7.79 3.23
N GLY A 295 20.90 -7.11 2.11
CA GLY A 295 20.48 -5.71 2.11
C GLY A 295 21.25 -4.84 3.11
N VAL A 296 20.54 -4.16 4.02
CA VAL A 296 21.12 -3.43 5.18
C VAL A 296 21.17 -4.30 6.44
N ILE A 297 20.35 -5.35 6.53
CA ILE A 297 20.19 -6.20 7.72
C ILE A 297 20.72 -7.60 7.41
N PRO A 298 21.79 -8.07 8.08
CA PRO A 298 22.36 -9.40 7.87
C PRO A 298 21.32 -10.52 7.89
N LEU A 299 21.53 -11.57 7.10
CA LEU A 299 20.59 -12.70 6.99
C LEU A 299 20.37 -13.39 8.35
N GLU A 300 21.40 -13.39 9.20
CA GLU A 300 21.40 -13.95 10.56
C GLU A 300 20.35 -13.29 11.44
N GLU A 301 20.33 -11.96 11.45
CA GLU A 301 19.36 -11.16 12.21
C GLU A 301 17.97 -11.27 11.57
N ARG A 302 17.91 -11.17 10.24
CA ARG A 302 16.65 -11.15 9.50
C ARG A 302 15.84 -12.43 9.63
N PHE A 303 16.50 -13.58 9.72
CA PHE A 303 15.86 -14.89 9.82
C PHE A 303 16.14 -15.61 11.16
N GLU A 304 16.52 -14.86 12.20
CA GLU A 304 16.85 -15.44 13.52
C GLU A 304 15.71 -16.26 14.13
N CYS A 305 14.46 -15.93 13.80
CA CYS A 305 13.26 -16.57 14.34
C CYS A 305 12.83 -17.85 13.62
N LEU A 306 13.55 -18.29 12.57
CA LEU A 306 13.23 -19.54 11.88
C LEU A 306 13.72 -20.75 12.69
N SER A 307 12.82 -21.70 12.92
CA SER A 307 13.12 -23.03 13.44
C SER A 307 13.87 -23.90 12.41
N VAL A 308 14.41 -25.04 12.86
CA VAL A 308 15.09 -26.01 11.98
C VAL A 308 14.20 -26.47 10.84
N ALA A 309 12.94 -26.81 11.11
CA ALA A 309 11.98 -27.24 10.09
C ALA A 309 11.73 -26.14 9.04
N GLN A 310 11.62 -24.89 9.49
CA GLN A 310 11.43 -23.74 8.60
C GLN A 310 12.68 -23.46 7.76
N CYS A 311 13.88 -23.55 8.35
CA CYS A 311 15.14 -23.44 7.60
C CYS A 311 15.24 -24.52 6.51
N ASN A 312 14.91 -25.78 6.83
CA ASN A 312 14.88 -26.86 5.85
C ASN A 312 13.89 -26.61 4.71
N ALA A 313 12.71 -26.07 4.99
CA ALA A 313 11.74 -25.71 3.95
C ALA A 313 12.25 -24.55 3.07
N THR A 314 12.90 -23.54 3.65
CA THR A 314 13.52 -22.46 2.89
C THR A 314 14.65 -22.96 1.98
N ILE A 315 15.48 -23.89 2.47
CA ILE A 315 16.52 -24.56 1.66
C ILE A 315 15.90 -25.30 0.48
N ALA A 316 14.86 -26.10 0.71
CA ALA A 316 14.18 -26.82 -0.37
C ALA A 316 13.58 -25.86 -1.41
N TYR A 317 13.04 -24.72 -0.98
CA TYR A 317 12.59 -23.65 -1.89
C TYR A 317 13.75 -23.06 -2.70
N LEU A 318 14.89 -22.76 -2.07
CA LEU A 318 16.06 -22.22 -2.76
C LEU A 318 16.64 -23.21 -3.78
N GLU A 319 16.66 -24.51 -3.47
CA GLU A 319 17.08 -25.56 -4.41
C GLU A 319 16.13 -25.65 -5.61
N PHE A 320 14.82 -25.53 -5.38
CA PHE A 320 13.82 -25.41 -6.45
C PHE A 320 14.04 -24.16 -7.30
N ALA A 321 14.20 -22.98 -6.67
CA ALA A 321 14.41 -21.72 -7.37
C ALA A 321 15.71 -21.78 -8.20
N ARG A 322 16.78 -22.35 -7.63
CA ARG A 322 18.06 -22.57 -8.32
C ARG A 322 17.88 -23.43 -9.57
N ALA A 323 17.12 -24.53 -9.48
CA ALA A 323 16.86 -25.39 -10.63
C ALA A 323 16.05 -24.67 -11.73
N ARG A 324 15.12 -23.78 -11.34
CA ARG A 324 14.34 -22.96 -12.26
C ARG A 324 15.20 -21.89 -12.96
N GLU A 325 16.11 -21.25 -12.24
CA GLU A 325 16.96 -20.17 -12.76
C GLU A 325 18.18 -20.66 -13.55
N ALA A 326 18.58 -21.94 -13.39
CA ALA A 326 19.80 -22.50 -13.98
C ALA A 326 19.89 -22.35 -15.51
N ASP A 327 18.76 -22.31 -16.20
CA ASP A 327 18.71 -22.19 -17.67
C ASP A 327 18.67 -20.72 -18.15
N PHE A 328 18.50 -19.75 -17.25
CA PHE A 328 18.16 -18.37 -17.61
C PHE A 328 19.03 -17.29 -16.95
N ASN A 329 19.60 -17.56 -15.77
CA ASN A 329 20.23 -16.52 -14.95
C ASN A 329 21.37 -17.06 -14.05
N ASP A 330 22.60 -17.05 -14.59
CA ASP A 330 23.82 -17.46 -13.86
C ASP A 330 24.03 -16.66 -12.56
N LEU A 331 23.75 -15.35 -12.57
CA LEU A 331 23.92 -14.47 -11.40
C LEU A 331 22.97 -14.82 -10.26
N ALA A 332 21.73 -15.20 -10.58
CA ALA A 332 20.79 -15.67 -9.56
C ALA A 332 21.27 -17.00 -8.96
N THR A 333 21.77 -17.92 -9.79
CA THR A 333 22.31 -19.20 -9.34
C THR A 333 23.51 -19.02 -8.40
N GLU A 334 24.45 -18.14 -8.75
CA GLU A 334 25.59 -17.79 -7.89
C GLU A 334 25.16 -17.19 -6.56
N SER A 335 24.18 -16.28 -6.57
CA SER A 335 23.64 -15.67 -5.36
C SER A 335 22.96 -16.69 -4.44
N ILE A 336 22.26 -17.68 -5.01
CA ILE A 336 21.66 -18.77 -4.26
C ILE A 336 22.74 -19.66 -3.65
N ASP A 337 23.73 -20.07 -4.44
CA ASP A 337 24.81 -20.94 -3.97
C ASP A 337 25.60 -20.28 -2.85
N GLU A 338 25.92 -18.99 -2.98
CA GLU A 338 26.59 -18.22 -1.93
C GLU A 338 25.75 -18.16 -0.64
N ALA A 339 24.47 -17.81 -0.73
CA ALA A 339 23.60 -17.73 0.45
C ALA A 339 23.40 -19.11 1.12
N MET A 340 23.31 -20.17 0.32
CA MET A 340 23.20 -21.55 0.79
C MET A 340 24.44 -22.00 1.56
N GLU A 341 25.63 -21.69 1.05
CA GLU A 341 26.91 -22.05 1.68
C GLU A 341 27.24 -21.20 2.91
N ARG A 342 27.01 -19.88 2.84
CA ARG A 342 27.41 -18.95 3.90
C ARG A 342 26.42 -18.92 5.06
N TYR A 343 25.14 -19.11 4.79
CA TYR A 343 24.09 -18.88 5.79
C TYR A 343 23.18 -20.09 6.01
N TRP A 344 22.45 -20.54 4.99
CA TRP A 344 21.35 -21.47 5.19
C TRP A 344 21.79 -22.85 5.67
N ARG A 345 22.80 -23.46 5.03
CA ARG A 345 23.31 -24.79 5.44
C ARG A 345 24.07 -24.74 6.77
N PRO A 346 24.99 -23.78 7.03
CA PRO A 346 25.64 -23.67 8.33
C PRO A 346 24.67 -23.53 9.50
N ARG A 347 23.56 -22.81 9.31
CA ARG A 347 22.55 -22.61 10.36
C ARG A 347 21.94 -23.92 10.86
N LEU A 348 21.79 -24.93 9.99
CA LEU A 348 21.29 -26.26 10.39
C LEU A 348 22.28 -27.04 11.28
N ALA A 349 23.58 -26.74 11.20
CA ALA A 349 24.60 -27.40 11.99
C ALA A 349 24.74 -26.82 13.42
N LEU A 350 24.14 -25.66 13.68
CA LEU A 350 24.21 -24.94 14.95
C LEU A 350 23.03 -25.23 15.89
N THR A 351 21.97 -25.83 15.38
CA THR A 351 20.73 -26.22 16.08
C THR A 351 20.67 -27.70 16.34
#